data_AF-A0A524CZU5-F1
#
_entry.id   AF-A0A524CZU5-F1
#
_cell.length_a   1.000
_cell.length_b   1.000
_cell.length_c   1.000
_cell.angle_alpha   90.00
_cell.angle_beta   90.00
_cell.angle_gamma   90.00
#
_symmetry.space_group_name_H-M   'P 1'
#
loop_
_entity.id
_entity.type
_entity.pdbx_description
1 polymer ?
#
loop_
_entity_poly.entity_id
_entity_poly.type
_entity_poly.pdbx_seq_one_letter_code
_entity_poly.pdbx_strand_id
1 'polypeptide(L)'
;MVWLKDRYRQGFVDLESVLIELIKREIIKEASVKGMPSELIFLTHDIITLRIPPVTLLKDPKDRGLPAHLSEDYRAEARKFFQNYRPSESDNLNIIEAMINPQVYETLRLLRTAIVTRNDLEKLKKKGVDDVDGVLKTLWDNKMIQVFQDERNNEYYALLTDFYIGLMFPKYIVNTIKKEYDQKSKADQVLVEYLNVLEDTYMSLKSEATSTE
;
A
#
# COMPACT_ATOMS: atom_id res chain seq x y z
N MET A 1 -15.29 -13.26 -17.13
CA MET A 1 -15.96 -11.95 -17.42
C MET A 1 -17.13 -11.64 -16.48
N VAL A 2 -18.00 -12.60 -16.16
CA VAL A 2 -19.21 -12.35 -15.34
C VAL A 2 -18.87 -11.98 -13.89
N TRP A 3 -17.89 -12.66 -13.28
CA TRP A 3 -17.53 -12.48 -11.86
C TRP A 3 -17.06 -11.06 -11.47
N LEU A 4 -16.23 -10.40 -12.28
CA LEU A 4 -15.77 -9.02 -12.02
C LEU A 4 -16.91 -8.01 -12.18
N LYS A 5 -17.80 -8.22 -13.16
CA LYS A 5 -19.00 -7.38 -13.34
C LYS A 5 -19.98 -7.55 -12.18
N ASP A 6 -20.19 -8.79 -11.73
CA ASP A 6 -21.08 -9.11 -10.61
C ASP A 6 -20.57 -8.54 -9.28
N ARG A 7 -19.25 -8.54 -9.07
CA ARG A 7 -18.63 -8.05 -7.83
C ARG A 7 -18.63 -6.52 -7.72
N TYR A 8 -18.36 -5.81 -8.82
CA TYR A 8 -18.19 -4.35 -8.78
C TYR A 8 -19.42 -3.56 -9.20
N ARG A 9 -20.46 -4.19 -9.77
CA ARG A 9 -21.73 -3.55 -10.20
C ARG A 9 -21.55 -2.25 -11.03
N GLN A 10 -20.39 -2.07 -11.65
CA GLN A 10 -20.05 -0.92 -12.48
C GLN A 10 -20.05 -1.32 -13.96
N GLY A 11 -20.56 -0.42 -14.80
CA GLY A 11 -20.53 -0.56 -16.26
C GLY A 11 -19.09 -0.56 -16.77
N PHE A 12 -18.72 -1.62 -17.49
CA PHE A 12 -17.45 -1.82 -18.21
C PHE A 12 -16.16 -1.47 -17.42
N VAL A 13 -15.50 -2.50 -16.90
CA VAL A 13 -14.08 -2.39 -16.51
C VAL A 13 -13.24 -2.44 -17.78
N ASP A 14 -12.51 -1.35 -18.06
CA ASP A 14 -11.50 -1.31 -19.12
C ASP A 14 -10.26 -2.11 -18.68
N LEU A 15 -10.22 -3.38 -19.07
CA LEU A 15 -9.12 -4.29 -18.73
C LEU A 15 -7.80 -3.89 -19.39
N GLU A 16 -7.85 -3.28 -20.57
CA GLU A 16 -6.64 -2.87 -21.29
C GLU A 16 -5.95 -1.74 -20.55
N SER A 17 -6.70 -0.74 -20.11
CA SER A 17 -6.17 0.33 -19.24
C SER A 17 -5.59 -0.20 -17.93
N VAL A 18 -6.21 -1.21 -17.31
CA VAL A 18 -5.69 -1.85 -16.09
C VAL A 18 -4.38 -2.59 -16.38
N LEU A 19 -4.31 -3.38 -17.44
CA LEU A 19 -3.09 -4.11 -17.82
C LEU A 19 -1.95 -3.15 -18.15
N ILE A 20 -2.22 -2.09 -18.91
CA ILE A 20 -1.24 -1.03 -19.20
C ILE A 20 -0.68 -0.43 -17.91
N GLU A 21 -1.52 -0.18 -16.92
CA GLU A 21 -1.06 0.37 -15.63
C GLU A 21 -0.24 -0.64 -14.83
N LEU A 22 -0.58 -1.92 -14.86
CA LEU A 22 0.19 -2.98 -14.20
C LEU A 22 1.57 -3.19 -14.87
N ILE A 23 1.64 -3.08 -16.20
CA ILE A 23 2.91 -3.14 -16.96
C ILE A 23 3.78 -1.92 -16.63
N LYS A 24 3.19 -0.71 -16.63
CA LYS A 24 3.90 0.52 -16.26
C LYS A 24 4.46 0.50 -14.84
N ARG A 25 3.78 -0.22 -13.94
CA ARG A 25 4.22 -0.45 -12.55
C ARG A 25 5.09 -1.69 -12.40
N GLU A 26 5.47 -2.33 -13.51
CA GLU A 26 6.34 -3.51 -13.55
C GLU A 26 5.80 -4.74 -12.81
N ILE A 27 4.53 -4.74 -12.42
CA ILE A 27 3.88 -5.85 -11.70
C ILE A 27 3.78 -7.07 -12.61
N ILE A 28 3.48 -6.82 -13.89
CA ILE A 28 3.38 -7.86 -14.92
C ILE A 28 4.23 -7.51 -16.14
N LYS A 29 4.59 -8.53 -16.92
CA LYS A 29 5.24 -8.40 -18.22
C LYS A 29 4.48 -9.19 -19.27
N GLU A 30 4.31 -8.61 -20.45
CA GLU A 30 3.79 -9.31 -21.62
C GLU A 30 4.95 -9.90 -22.43
N ALA A 31 4.83 -11.17 -22.83
CA ALA A 31 5.80 -11.81 -23.71
C ALA A 31 5.13 -12.78 -24.69
N SER A 32 5.68 -12.81 -25.92
CA SER A 32 5.28 -13.77 -26.95
C SER A 32 5.96 -15.11 -26.73
N VAL A 33 5.17 -16.18 -26.58
CA VAL A 33 5.70 -17.55 -26.51
C VAL A 33 5.59 -18.22 -27.86
N LYS A 34 6.70 -18.80 -28.35
CA LYS A 34 6.70 -19.57 -29.60
C LYS A 34 5.64 -20.66 -29.56
N GLY A 35 4.81 -20.75 -30.61
CA GLY A 35 3.74 -21.74 -30.71
C GLY A 35 2.44 -21.35 -30.00
N MET A 36 2.41 -20.20 -29.31
CA MET A 36 1.17 -19.63 -28.78
C MET A 36 0.60 -18.58 -29.76
N PRO A 37 -0.73 -18.56 -29.96
CA PRO A 37 -1.36 -17.63 -30.89
C PRO A 37 -1.49 -16.20 -30.35
N SER A 38 -1.21 -15.99 -29.06
CA SER A 38 -1.41 -14.72 -28.36
C SER A 38 -0.27 -14.48 -27.37
N GLU A 39 -0.03 -13.20 -27.07
CA GLU A 39 0.88 -12.81 -26.00
C GLU A 39 0.37 -13.30 -24.65
N LEU A 40 1.31 -13.70 -23.79
CA LEU A 40 1.02 -14.16 -22.45
C LEU A 40 1.47 -13.11 -21.44
N ILE A 41 0.71 -13.01 -20.35
CA ILE A 41 0.99 -12.12 -19.23
C ILE A 41 1.65 -12.93 -18.12
N PHE A 42 2.80 -12.46 -17.65
CA PHE A 42 3.60 -13.07 -16.59
C PHE A 42 3.65 -12.13 -15.38
N LEU A 43 3.48 -12.68 -14.18
CA LEU A 43 3.62 -11.92 -12.93
C LEU A 43 5.11 -11.82 -12.60
N THR A 44 5.64 -10.60 -12.57
CA THR A 44 7.07 -10.33 -12.35
C THR A 44 7.35 -9.80 -10.96
N HIS A 45 6.38 -9.10 -10.35
CA HIS A 45 6.46 -8.61 -8.98
C HIS A 45 5.17 -8.86 -8.21
N ASP A 46 5.30 -9.23 -6.94
CA ASP A 46 4.22 -9.07 -5.99
C ASP A 46 4.20 -7.66 -5.41
N ILE A 47 3.05 -7.28 -4.86
CA ILE A 47 2.89 -6.05 -4.08
C ILE A 47 2.99 -6.40 -2.60
N ILE A 48 3.87 -5.70 -1.89
CA ILE A 48 3.94 -5.76 -0.44
C ILE A 48 3.44 -4.45 0.17
N THR A 49 2.57 -4.57 1.17
CA THR A 49 2.10 -3.45 1.99
C THR A 49 2.46 -3.73 3.44
N LEU A 50 3.06 -2.74 4.10
CA LEU A 50 3.48 -2.81 5.50
C LEU A 50 3.16 -1.51 6.21
N ARG A 51 2.68 -1.56 7.45
CA ARG A 51 2.66 -0.35 8.29
C ARG A 51 4.07 0.01 8.74
N ILE A 52 4.36 1.31 8.76
CA ILE A 52 5.63 1.87 9.21
C ILE A 52 5.37 2.99 10.23
N PRO A 53 6.26 3.21 11.19
CA PRO A 53 6.15 4.36 12.08
C PRO A 53 6.37 5.66 11.30
N PRO A 54 5.63 6.74 11.59
CA PRO A 54 5.82 8.04 10.95
C PRO A 54 7.06 8.74 11.51
N VAL A 55 8.25 8.29 11.07
CA VAL A 55 9.56 8.68 11.61
C VAL A 55 9.76 10.19 11.64
N THR A 56 9.33 10.90 10.59
CA THR A 56 9.46 12.37 10.47
C THR A 56 8.68 13.12 11.55
N LEU A 57 7.50 12.60 11.95
CA LEU A 57 6.67 13.20 12.99
C LEU A 57 7.18 12.81 14.38
N LEU A 58 7.63 11.57 14.56
CA LEU A 58 8.13 11.06 15.84
C LEU A 58 9.48 11.66 16.26
N LYS A 59 10.30 12.06 15.29
CA LYS A 59 11.60 12.69 15.53
C LYS A 59 11.44 14.02 16.26
N ASP A 60 10.64 14.93 15.67
CA ASP A 60 10.45 16.29 16.18
C ASP A 60 8.94 16.65 16.29
N PRO A 61 8.15 16.03 17.20
CA PRO A 61 6.70 16.23 17.26
C PRO A 61 6.29 17.68 17.55
N LYS A 62 7.11 18.38 18.34
CA LYS A 62 6.88 19.77 18.72
C LYS A 62 6.86 20.71 17.53
N ASP A 63 7.86 20.58 16.66
CA ASP A 63 7.97 21.41 15.44
C ASP A 63 6.92 21.03 14.40
N ARG A 64 6.18 19.94 14.65
CA ARG A 64 5.06 19.46 13.84
C ARG A 64 3.69 19.80 14.41
N GLY A 65 3.61 20.52 15.53
CA GLY A 65 2.35 21.03 16.08
C GLY A 65 1.85 20.35 17.36
N LEU A 66 2.59 19.36 17.90
CA LEU A 66 2.23 18.72 19.16
C LEU A 66 2.81 19.49 20.36
N PRO A 67 2.04 19.74 21.44
CA PRO A 67 2.57 20.27 22.69
C PRO A 67 3.73 19.40 23.24
N ALA A 68 4.79 20.05 23.72
CA ALA A 68 6.01 19.38 24.15
C ALA A 68 5.78 18.29 25.22
N HIS A 69 4.83 18.52 26.14
CA HIS A 69 4.51 17.57 27.21
C HIS A 69 3.87 16.26 26.70
N LEU A 70 3.26 16.26 25.51
CA LEU A 70 2.63 15.08 24.89
C LEU A 70 3.59 14.29 23.99
N SER A 71 4.83 14.76 23.80
CA SER A 71 5.78 14.15 22.86
C SER A 71 6.20 12.74 23.28
N GLU A 72 6.38 12.50 24.58
CA GLU A 72 6.72 11.16 25.07
C GLU A 72 5.54 10.20 24.97
N ASP A 73 4.32 10.66 25.25
CA ASP A 73 3.09 9.88 25.09
C ASP A 73 2.91 9.45 23.63
N TYR A 74 3.19 10.34 22.68
CA TYR A 74 3.12 10.02 21.26
C TYR A 74 4.12 8.93 20.86
N ARG A 75 5.37 9.02 21.32
CA ARG A 75 6.39 7.99 21.07
C ARG A 75 6.04 6.67 21.76
N ALA A 76 5.45 6.72 22.94
CA ALA A 76 5.02 5.55 23.70
C ALA A 76 3.89 4.80 22.98
N GLU A 77 2.85 5.50 22.52
CA GLU A 77 1.74 4.86 21.80
C GLU A 77 2.19 4.30 20.44
N ALA A 78 3.04 5.00 19.69
CA ALA A 78 3.64 4.45 18.47
C ALA A 78 4.43 3.16 18.76
N ARG A 79 5.27 3.16 19.80
CA ARG A 79 6.05 1.98 20.19
C ARG A 79 5.15 0.82 20.59
N LYS A 80 4.12 1.07 21.40
CA LYS A 80 3.15 0.07 21.87
C LYS A 80 2.39 -0.58 20.72
N PHE A 81 2.02 0.19 19.69
CA PHE A 81 1.42 -0.34 18.48
C PHE A 81 2.40 -1.30 17.77
N PHE A 82 3.61 -0.82 17.42
CA PHE A 82 4.55 -1.60 16.61
C PHE A 82 5.19 -2.78 17.34
N GLN A 83 5.21 -2.80 18.68
CA GLN A 83 5.65 -3.95 19.47
C GLN A 83 4.82 -5.22 19.23
N ASN A 84 3.52 -5.05 18.96
CA ASN A 84 2.59 -6.16 18.78
C ASN A 84 2.08 -6.28 17.34
N TYR A 85 2.47 -5.35 16.47
CA TYR A 85 2.02 -5.34 15.09
C TYR A 85 2.53 -6.57 14.33
N ARG A 86 1.59 -7.29 13.71
CA ARG A 86 1.86 -8.38 12.78
C ARG A 86 1.09 -8.10 11.50
N PRO A 87 1.76 -7.92 10.35
CA PRO A 87 1.08 -7.75 9.08
C PRO A 87 0.12 -8.91 8.81
N SER A 88 -1.08 -8.59 8.33
CA SER A 88 -2.07 -9.57 7.89
C SER A 88 -2.73 -9.09 6.60
N GLU A 89 -3.26 -10.04 5.81
CA GLU A 89 -4.01 -9.71 4.60
C GLU A 89 -5.20 -8.79 4.91
N SER A 90 -5.92 -9.06 5.99
CA SER A 90 -7.05 -8.22 6.43
C SER A 90 -6.63 -6.79 6.75
N ASP A 91 -5.50 -6.59 7.44
CA ASP A 91 -4.97 -5.25 7.74
C ASP A 91 -4.63 -4.51 6.45
N ASN A 92 -3.97 -5.19 5.51
CA ASN A 92 -3.60 -4.61 4.22
C ASN A 92 -4.82 -4.20 3.38
N LEU A 93 -5.86 -5.06 3.33
CA LEU A 93 -7.09 -4.75 2.61
C LEU A 93 -7.83 -3.55 3.23
N ASN A 94 -7.90 -3.48 4.56
CA ASN A 94 -8.54 -2.37 5.26
C ASN A 94 -7.81 -1.03 5.00
N ILE A 95 -6.47 -1.04 4.99
CA ILE A 95 -5.68 0.14 4.61
C ILE A 95 -6.01 0.55 3.17
N ILE A 96 -5.98 -0.40 2.22
CA ILE A 96 -6.25 -0.11 0.82
C ILE A 96 -7.66 0.47 0.63
N GLU A 97 -8.67 -0.11 1.28
CA GLU A 97 -10.05 0.38 1.24
C GLU A 97 -10.17 1.81 1.78
N ALA A 98 -9.50 2.11 2.89
CA ALA A 98 -9.42 3.47 3.42
C ALA A 98 -8.74 4.43 2.43
N MET A 99 -7.67 3.99 1.75
CA MET A 99 -6.90 4.82 0.83
C MET A 99 -7.58 5.10 -0.51
N ILE A 100 -8.49 4.23 -0.95
CA ILE A 100 -9.27 4.46 -2.17
C ILE A 100 -10.26 5.62 -1.98
N ASN A 101 -10.65 5.93 -0.74
CA ASN A 101 -11.48 7.10 -0.44
C ASN A 101 -10.66 8.41 -0.56
N PRO A 102 -10.98 9.31 -1.51
CA PRO A 102 -10.21 10.54 -1.72
C PRO A 102 -10.19 11.47 -0.51
N GLN A 103 -11.26 11.50 0.29
CA GLN A 103 -11.35 12.36 1.47
C GLN A 103 -10.41 11.87 2.59
N VAL A 104 -10.31 10.56 2.75
CA VAL A 104 -9.38 9.91 3.67
C VAL A 104 -7.94 10.15 3.20
N TYR A 105 -7.68 9.97 1.90
CA TYR A 105 -6.35 10.22 1.30
C TYR A 105 -5.89 11.67 1.53
N GLU A 106 -6.74 12.66 1.26
CA GLU A 106 -6.38 14.07 1.44
C GLU A 106 -6.11 14.43 2.90
N THR A 107 -6.90 13.87 3.82
CA THR A 107 -6.68 14.04 5.27
C THR A 107 -5.38 13.38 5.72
N LEU A 108 -5.10 12.17 5.24
CA LEU A 108 -3.85 11.48 5.53
C LEU A 108 -2.64 12.26 5.01
N ARG A 109 -2.75 12.88 3.82
CA ARG A 109 -1.68 13.71 3.24
C ARG A 109 -1.31 14.86 4.16
N LEU A 110 -2.29 15.52 4.79
CA LEU A 110 -2.03 16.54 5.80
C LEU A 110 -1.32 15.93 7.03
N LEU A 111 -1.87 14.84 7.56
CA LEU A 111 -1.37 14.20 8.79
C LEU A 111 0.05 13.64 8.65
N ARG A 112 0.50 13.28 7.44
CA ARG A 112 1.89 12.92 7.16
C ARG A 112 2.88 14.07 7.33
N THR A 113 2.41 15.32 7.32
CA THR A 113 3.26 16.52 7.35
C THR A 113 3.22 17.27 8.67
N ALA A 114 2.10 17.18 9.41
CA ALA A 114 1.85 17.92 10.64
C ALA A 114 0.86 17.19 11.54
N ILE A 115 0.99 17.47 12.84
CA ILE A 115 0.05 17.11 13.89
C ILE A 115 -0.89 18.30 14.04
N VAL A 116 -2.20 18.07 13.92
CA VAL A 116 -3.15 19.15 13.67
C VAL A 116 -4.33 19.09 14.64
N THR A 117 -5.00 20.22 14.81
CA THR A 117 -6.23 20.29 15.60
C THR A 117 -7.45 20.03 14.74
N ARG A 118 -8.61 19.81 15.37
CA ARG A 118 -9.89 19.71 14.66
C ARG A 118 -10.16 20.93 13.76
N ASN A 119 -9.82 22.13 14.22
CA ASN A 119 -9.99 23.37 13.45
C ASN A 119 -9.17 23.39 12.16
N ASP A 120 -8.01 22.73 12.14
CA ASP A 120 -7.19 22.63 10.93
C ASP A 120 -7.75 21.61 9.94
N LEU A 121 -8.31 20.51 10.44
CA LEU A 121 -8.99 19.50 9.62
C LEU A 121 -10.25 20.07 8.98
N GLU A 122 -11.03 20.89 9.69
CA GLU A 122 -12.20 21.58 9.15
C GLU A 122 -11.86 22.48 7.94
N LYS A 123 -10.63 22.99 7.85
CA LYS A 123 -10.17 23.76 6.68
C LYS A 123 -10.06 22.89 5.42
N LEU A 124 -9.95 21.55 5.55
CA LEU A 124 -9.93 20.62 4.42
C LEU A 124 -11.27 20.51 3.70
N LYS A 125 -12.37 21.02 4.26
CA LYS A 125 -13.65 21.19 3.52
C LYS A 125 -13.45 21.99 2.24
N LYS A 126 -12.55 22.98 2.25
CA LYS A 126 -12.18 23.75 1.03
C LYS A 126 -11.45 22.93 -0.03
N LYS A 127 -10.96 21.74 0.33
CA LYS A 127 -10.26 20.78 -0.54
C LYS A 127 -11.11 19.53 -0.85
N GLY A 128 -12.41 19.55 -0.52
CA GLY A 128 -13.34 18.46 -0.81
C GLY A 128 -13.42 17.36 0.26
N VAL A 129 -12.94 17.60 1.47
CA VAL A 129 -13.19 16.73 2.64
C VAL A 129 -14.45 17.22 3.34
N ASP A 130 -15.61 16.73 2.90
CA ASP A 130 -16.92 17.19 3.39
C ASP A 130 -17.26 16.58 4.76
N ASP A 131 -16.94 15.29 4.95
CA ASP A 131 -17.23 14.53 6.18
C ASP A 131 -15.95 14.25 6.98
N VAL A 132 -15.50 15.26 7.73
CA VAL A 132 -14.30 15.17 8.58
C VAL A 132 -14.48 14.11 9.67
N ASP A 133 -15.66 13.99 10.28
CA ASP A 133 -15.93 13.02 11.35
C ASP A 133 -15.89 11.57 10.84
N GLY A 134 -16.50 11.30 9.69
CA GLY A 134 -16.44 9.99 9.06
C GLY A 134 -15.03 9.60 8.65
N VAL A 135 -14.24 10.55 8.14
CA VAL A 135 -12.83 10.32 7.80
C VAL A 135 -11.99 10.03 9.04
N LEU A 136 -12.13 10.83 10.10
CA LEU A 136 -11.41 10.63 11.35
C LEU A 136 -11.77 9.29 12.00
N LYS A 137 -13.05 8.93 12.01
CA LYS A 137 -13.50 7.61 12.47
C LYS A 137 -12.86 6.48 11.67
N THR A 138 -12.85 6.60 10.34
CA THR A 138 -12.21 5.60 9.46
C THR A 138 -10.72 5.44 9.79
N LEU A 139 -9.98 6.54 9.94
CA LEU A 139 -8.56 6.50 10.28
C LEU A 139 -8.31 5.93 11.68
N TRP A 140 -9.17 6.24 12.65
CA TRP A 140 -9.09 5.76 14.03
C TRP A 140 -9.38 4.26 14.14
N ASP A 141 -10.45 3.79 13.51
CA ASP A 141 -10.85 2.39 13.49
C ASP A 141 -9.76 1.52 12.84
N ASN A 142 -9.11 2.07 11.79
CA ASN A 142 -7.94 1.47 11.13
C ASN A 142 -6.61 1.67 11.87
N LYS A 143 -6.61 2.19 13.10
CA LYS A 143 -5.39 2.42 13.91
C LYS A 143 -4.32 3.25 13.20
N MET A 144 -4.74 4.13 12.28
CA MET A 144 -3.82 4.99 11.54
C MET A 144 -3.49 6.27 12.31
N ILE A 145 -4.41 6.77 13.12
CA ILE A 145 -4.23 8.00 13.91
C ILE A 145 -4.37 7.72 15.41
N GLN A 146 -3.79 8.62 16.20
CA GLN A 146 -3.99 8.73 17.63
C GLN A 146 -4.38 10.17 17.98
N VAL A 147 -5.30 10.32 18.94
CA VAL A 147 -5.76 11.61 19.45
C VAL A 147 -5.10 11.81 20.81
N PHE A 148 -4.48 12.98 20.98
CA PHE A 148 -3.92 13.43 22.24
C PHE A 148 -4.69 14.65 22.72
N GLN A 149 -4.85 14.79 24.04
CA GLN A 149 -5.57 15.91 24.64
C GLN A 149 -4.65 16.63 25.62
N ASP A 150 -4.67 17.96 25.59
CA ASP A 150 -4.00 18.78 26.60
C ASP A 150 -4.92 19.09 27.79
N GLU A 151 -4.38 19.73 28.84
CA GLU A 151 -5.12 20.12 30.05
C GLU A 151 -6.30 21.08 29.77
N ARG A 152 -6.33 21.72 28.60
CA ARG A 152 -7.41 22.63 28.15
C ARG A 152 -8.43 21.91 27.28
N ASN A 153 -8.34 20.58 27.19
CA ASN A 153 -9.19 19.73 26.37
C ASN A 153 -9.08 20.02 24.86
N ASN A 154 -7.94 20.56 24.40
CA ASN A 154 -7.68 20.66 22.97
C ASN A 154 -7.22 19.32 22.44
N GLU A 155 -7.79 18.90 21.31
CA GLU A 155 -7.45 17.65 20.65
C GLU A 155 -6.41 17.84 19.55
N TYR A 156 -5.39 17.01 19.58
CA TYR A 156 -4.31 16.94 18.60
C TYR A 156 -4.35 15.57 17.91
N TYR A 157 -4.53 15.59 16.60
CA TYR A 157 -4.63 14.42 15.75
C TYR A 157 -3.27 14.16 15.13
N ALA A 158 -2.63 13.06 15.53
CA ALA A 158 -1.33 12.66 15.04
C ALA A 158 -1.41 11.32 14.31
N LEU A 159 -0.57 11.13 13.31
CA LEU A 159 -0.45 9.84 12.64
C LEU A 159 0.20 8.83 13.61
N LEU A 160 -0.46 7.71 13.89
CA LEU A 160 0.08 6.62 14.68
C LEU A 160 0.90 5.67 13.80
N THR A 161 0.35 5.34 12.63
CA THR A 161 0.98 4.45 11.65
C THR A 161 0.86 5.07 10.26
N ASP A 162 1.96 5.06 9.52
CA ASP A 162 1.94 5.23 8.08
C ASP A 162 2.05 3.86 7.40
N PHE A 163 2.14 3.82 6.08
CA PHE A 163 2.33 2.59 5.33
C PHE A 163 3.35 2.77 4.20
N TYR A 164 4.02 1.66 3.91
CA TYR A 164 4.89 1.47 2.77
C TYR A 164 4.22 0.49 1.81
N ILE A 165 4.17 0.85 0.52
CA ILE A 165 3.78 -0.04 -0.57
C ILE A 165 5.00 -0.17 -1.47
N GLY A 166 5.42 -1.40 -1.71
CA GLY A 166 6.57 -1.69 -2.56
C GLY A 166 6.31 -2.91 -3.43
N LEU A 167 7.21 -3.11 -4.38
CA LEU A 167 7.28 -4.33 -5.18
C LEU A 167 8.24 -5.31 -4.52
N MET A 168 7.96 -6.60 -4.65
CA MET A 168 8.85 -7.66 -4.22
C MET A 168 8.92 -8.79 -5.26
N PHE A 169 10.09 -9.41 -5.38
CA PHE A 169 10.26 -10.52 -6.32
C PHE A 169 9.49 -11.77 -5.84
N PRO A 170 8.63 -12.39 -6.70
CA PRO A 170 7.71 -13.43 -6.30
C PRO A 170 8.40 -14.81 -6.30
N LYS A 171 9.32 -15.03 -5.36
CA LYS A 171 10.15 -16.25 -5.27
C LYS A 171 9.36 -17.55 -5.31
N TYR A 172 8.13 -17.56 -4.80
CA TYR A 172 7.29 -18.76 -4.76
C TYR A 172 6.90 -19.25 -6.16
N ILE A 173 6.89 -18.37 -7.18
CA ILE A 173 6.49 -18.72 -8.54
C ILE A 173 7.43 -19.77 -9.14
N VAL A 174 8.72 -19.77 -8.79
CA VAL A 174 9.68 -20.79 -9.26
C VAL A 174 9.25 -22.19 -8.82
N ASN A 175 8.77 -22.33 -7.58
CA ASN A 175 8.25 -23.60 -7.07
C ASN A 175 6.92 -23.97 -7.76
N THR A 176 6.07 -22.99 -8.05
CA THR A 176 4.85 -23.19 -8.83
C THR A 176 5.16 -23.71 -10.23
N ILE A 177 6.11 -23.10 -10.95
CA ILE A 177 6.55 -23.54 -12.29
C ILE A 177 7.03 -24.99 -12.25
N LYS A 178 7.88 -25.34 -11.27
CA LYS A 178 8.36 -26.72 -11.10
C LYS A 178 7.21 -27.71 -10.91
N LYS A 179 6.23 -27.37 -10.06
CA LYS A 179 5.06 -28.21 -9.82
C LYS A 179 4.22 -28.41 -11.09
N GLU A 180 3.97 -27.33 -11.85
CA GLU A 180 3.20 -27.40 -13.11
C GLU A 180 3.93 -28.23 -14.18
N TYR A 181 5.27 -28.18 -14.20
CA TYR A 181 6.10 -29.03 -15.06
C TYR A 181 5.95 -30.51 -14.70
N ASP A 182 6.14 -30.86 -13.42
CA ASP A 182 6.03 -32.25 -12.94
C ASP A 182 4.64 -32.84 -13.21
N GLN A 183 3.60 -32.00 -13.13
CA GLN A 183 2.20 -32.37 -13.39
C GLN A 183 1.82 -32.36 -14.87
N LYS A 184 2.68 -31.86 -15.76
CA LYS A 184 2.41 -31.66 -17.19
C LYS A 184 1.12 -30.87 -17.45
N SER A 185 0.79 -29.93 -16.57
CA SER A 185 -0.45 -29.13 -16.61
C SER A 185 -0.34 -27.92 -17.54
N LYS A 186 0.89 -27.54 -17.93
CA LYS A 186 1.20 -26.43 -18.85
C LYS A 186 2.22 -26.86 -19.90
N ALA A 187 2.25 -26.17 -21.03
CA ALA A 187 3.22 -26.42 -22.08
C ALA A 187 4.63 -25.97 -21.65
N ASP A 188 5.63 -26.83 -21.87
CA ASP A 188 7.03 -26.58 -21.47
C ASP A 188 7.56 -25.23 -21.96
N GLN A 189 7.22 -24.84 -23.20
CA GLN A 189 7.65 -23.56 -23.78
C GLN A 189 7.15 -22.34 -22.99
N VAL A 190 5.95 -22.41 -22.42
CA VAL A 190 5.40 -21.34 -21.56
C VAL A 190 6.13 -21.28 -20.23
N LEU A 191 6.42 -22.45 -19.65
CA LEU A 191 7.12 -22.54 -18.37
C LEU A 191 8.57 -22.03 -18.48
N VAL A 192 9.25 -22.38 -19.57
CA VAL A 192 10.60 -21.88 -19.88
C VAL A 192 10.58 -20.37 -20.08
N GLU A 193 9.63 -19.84 -20.85
CA GLU A 193 9.54 -18.38 -21.04
C GLU A 193 9.27 -17.65 -19.71
N TYR A 194 8.43 -18.22 -18.83
CA TYR A 194 8.20 -17.63 -17.52
C TYR A 194 9.50 -17.59 -16.69
N LEU A 195 10.31 -18.65 -16.74
CA LEU A 195 11.62 -18.64 -16.05
C LEU A 195 12.55 -17.56 -16.61
N ASN A 196 12.61 -17.39 -17.94
CA ASN A 196 13.41 -16.33 -18.57
C ASN A 196 12.95 -14.94 -18.10
N VAL A 197 11.63 -14.69 -18.12
CA VAL A 197 11.04 -13.43 -17.65
C VAL A 197 11.36 -13.15 -16.18
N LEU A 198 11.30 -14.17 -15.32
CA LEU A 198 11.64 -14.05 -13.90
C LEU A 198 13.14 -13.82 -13.68
N GLU A 199 14.00 -14.46 -14.47
CA GLU A 199 15.45 -14.26 -14.42
C GLU A 199 15.83 -12.83 -14.81
N ASP A 200 15.32 -12.33 -15.94
CA ASP A 200 15.52 -10.95 -16.37
C ASP A 200 15.12 -9.96 -15.27
N THR A 201 13.94 -10.18 -14.68
CA THR A 201 13.40 -9.33 -13.61
C THR A 201 14.32 -9.35 -12.39
N TYR A 202 14.76 -10.54 -11.95
CA TYR A 202 15.66 -10.67 -10.80
C TYR A 202 17.01 -10.01 -11.03
N MET A 203 17.57 -10.13 -12.24
CA MET A 203 18.84 -9.50 -12.60
C MET A 203 18.73 -7.96 -12.62
N SER A 204 17.62 -7.40 -13.10
CA SER A 204 17.35 -5.95 -13.03
C SER A 204 17.31 -5.45 -11.59
N LEU A 205 16.54 -6.12 -10.73
CA LEU A 205 16.45 -5.76 -9.30
C LEU A 205 17.82 -5.80 -8.61
N LYS A 206 18.64 -6.80 -8.96
CA LYS A 206 19.98 -6.94 -8.38
C LYS A 206 20.90 -5.80 -8.79
N SER A 207 20.86 -5.38 -10.05
CA SER A 207 21.73 -4.29 -10.54
C SER A 207 21.35 -2.95 -9.89
N GLU A 208 20.06 -2.68 -9.74
CA GLU A 208 19.52 -1.50 -9.06
C GLU A 208 19.96 -1.44 -7.59
N ALA A 209 19.87 -2.55 -6.86
CA ALA A 209 20.30 -2.63 -5.46
C ALA A 209 21.79 -2.26 -5.30
N THR A 210 22.66 -2.77 -6.18
CA THR A 210 24.10 -2.42 -6.19
C THR A 210 24.43 -1.00 -6.63
N SER A 211 23.50 -0.30 -7.29
CA SER A 211 23.70 1.09 -7.73
C SER A 211 23.27 2.13 -6.69
N THR A 212 22.58 1.70 -5.63
CA THR A 212 22.02 2.56 -4.57
C THR A 212 22.83 2.50 -3.27
N GLU A 213 23.91 1.70 -3.24
CA GLU A 213 24.95 1.68 -2.20
C GLU A 213 26.15 2.56 -2.59
#